data_AF-A0A9D6ASB2-F1
#
_entry.id   AF-A0A9D6ASB2-F1
#
_cell.length_a   1.000
_cell.length_b   1.000
_cell.length_c   1.000
_cell.angle_alpha   90.00
_cell.angle_beta   90.00
_cell.angle_gamma   90.00
#
_symmetry.space_group_name_H-M   'P 1'
#
loop_
_entity.id
_entity.type
_entity.pdbx_description
1 polymer ?
#
loop_
_entity_poly.entity_id
_entity_poly.type
_entity_poly.pdbx_seq_one_letter_code
_entity_poly.pdbx_strand_id
1 'polypeptide(L)'
;MPRYTLTLLGLEISFKTDADNQRIEAAQALIENKYKELVAGAGDISKERVLTYLILSLADDYLVADETRRRLEGKIGEILEKTSTDPDR
;
A
#
# COMPACT_ATOMS: atom_id res chain seq x y z
N MET A 1 14.21 9.22 11.45
CA MET A 1 14.46 8.40 10.26
C MET A 1 15.76 7.59 10.33
N PRO A 2 15.70 6.38 10.90
CA PRO A 2 16.71 5.34 10.69
C PRO A 2 16.94 5.06 9.20
N ARG A 3 18.16 4.59 8.87
CA ARG A 3 18.53 4.11 7.54
C ARG A 3 18.38 2.60 7.50
N TYR A 4 17.72 2.11 6.46
CA TYR A 4 17.52 0.68 6.21
C TYR A 4 18.21 0.27 4.93
N THR A 5 18.75 -0.94 4.93
CA THR A 5 19.32 -1.61 3.76
C THR A 5 18.65 -2.96 3.63
N LEU A 6 18.08 -3.25 2.46
CA LEU A 6 17.43 -4.52 2.16
C LEU A 6 17.59 -4.87 0.68
N THR A 7 17.41 -6.16 0.36
CA THR A 7 17.36 -6.63 -1.03
C THR A 7 15.91 -6.72 -1.49
N LEU A 8 15.56 -6.00 -2.55
CA LEU A 8 14.23 -6.00 -3.15
C LEU A 8 14.33 -6.41 -4.62
N LEU A 9 13.64 -7.48 -5.01
CA LEU A 9 13.63 -7.95 -6.42
C LEU A 9 15.05 -8.15 -7.01
N GLY A 10 15.97 -8.64 -6.17
CA GLY A 10 17.38 -8.87 -6.50
C GLY A 10 18.26 -7.63 -6.51
N LEU A 11 17.76 -6.47 -6.07
CA LEU A 11 18.52 -5.22 -5.98
C LEU A 11 18.70 -4.83 -4.51
N GLU A 12 19.93 -4.56 -4.10
CA GLU A 12 20.18 -3.96 -2.79
C GLU A 12 19.84 -2.47 -2.84
N ILE A 13 18.96 -2.04 -1.93
CA ILE A 13 18.52 -0.66 -1.81
C ILE A 13 18.75 -0.16 -0.39
N SER A 14 19.10 1.12 -0.28
CA SER A 14 19.27 1.80 1.00
C SER A 14 18.41 3.06 1.04
N PHE A 15 17.54 3.18 2.05
CA PHE A 15 16.61 4.30 2.16
C PHE A 15 16.39 4.71 3.63
N LYS A 16 15.77 5.88 3.84
CA LYS A 16 15.43 6.40 5.17
C LYS A 16 13.92 6.42 5.33
N THR A 17 13.41 5.94 6.47
CA THR A 17 11.98 5.98 6.78
C THR A 17 11.78 6.02 8.30
N ASP A 18 10.60 6.45 8.74
CA ASP A 18 10.15 6.32 10.13
C ASP A 18 9.30 5.06 10.35
N ALA A 19 9.21 4.19 9.35
CA ALA A 19 8.67 2.84 9.53
C ALA A 19 9.53 2.01 10.47
N ASP A 20 8.86 1.18 11.27
CA ASP A 20 9.51 0.09 11.99
C ASP A 20 9.89 -1.05 11.04
N ASN A 21 10.70 -1.98 11.54
CA ASN A 21 11.14 -3.15 10.75
C ASN A 21 9.97 -3.99 10.26
N GLN A 22 8.94 -4.20 11.10
CA GLN A 22 7.79 -5.04 10.73
C GLN A 22 7.06 -4.48 9.52
N ARG A 23 6.84 -3.16 9.46
CA ARG A 23 6.21 -2.51 8.31
C ARG A 23 7.09 -2.55 7.07
N ILE A 24 8.40 -2.50 7.23
CA ILE A 24 9.36 -2.61 6.11
C ILE A 24 9.36 -4.04 5.54
N GLU A 25 9.43 -5.06 6.39
CA GLU A 25 9.36 -6.47 6.00
C GLU A 25 8.03 -6.79 5.31
N ALA A 26 6.91 -6.28 5.84
CA ALA A 26 5.61 -6.43 5.22
C ALA A 26 5.55 -5.77 3.83
N ALA A 27 6.11 -4.57 3.68
CA ALA A 27 6.18 -3.89 2.37
C ALA A 27 7.05 -4.66 1.37
N GLN A 28 8.19 -5.20 1.80
CA GLN A 28 9.03 -6.05 0.96
C GLN A 28 8.27 -7.30 0.50
N ALA A 29 7.65 -8.04 1.43
CA ALA A 29 6.89 -9.24 1.11
C ALA A 29 5.73 -8.95 0.15
N LEU A 30 5.02 -7.84 0.33
CA LEU A 30 3.94 -7.41 -0.55
C LEU A 30 4.43 -7.19 -1.99
N ILE A 31 5.54 -6.46 -2.15
CA ILE A 31 6.14 -6.17 -3.47
C ILE A 31 6.60 -7.45 -4.14
N GLU A 32 7.29 -8.33 -3.42
CA GLU A 32 7.79 -9.59 -3.98
C GLU A 32 6.67 -10.53 -4.41
N ASN A 33 5.58 -10.61 -3.63
CA ASN A 33 4.44 -11.45 -3.97
C ASN A 33 3.71 -10.91 -5.21
N LYS A 34 3.40 -9.60 -5.26
CA LYS A 34 2.78 -8.99 -6.45
C LYS A 34 3.64 -9.13 -7.70
N TYR A 35 4.97 -9.00 -7.57
CA TYR A 35 5.88 -9.22 -8.68
C TYR A 35 5.82 -10.68 -9.18
N LYS A 36 5.81 -11.67 -8.26
CA LYS A 36 5.68 -13.09 -8.63
C LYS A 36 4.36 -13.38 -9.35
N GLU A 37 3.26 -12.81 -8.88
CA GLU A 37 1.94 -12.95 -9.53
C GLU A 37 1.94 -12.36 -10.94
N LEU A 38 2.52 -11.17 -11.12
CA LEU A 38 2.64 -10.52 -12.43
C LEU A 38 3.49 -11.34 -13.41
N VAL A 39 4.61 -11.89 -12.95
CA VAL A 39 5.51 -12.70 -13.79
C VAL A 39 4.93 -14.08 -14.09
N ALA A 40 4.15 -14.67 -13.17
CA ALA A 40 3.53 -15.98 -13.39
C ALA A 40 2.47 -15.96 -14.51
N GLY A 41 1.80 -14.82 -14.73
CA GLY A 41 0.78 -14.65 -15.78
C GLY A 41 1.28 -13.96 -17.05
N ALA A 42 2.44 -13.31 -17.00
CA ALA A 42 3.03 -12.63 -18.15
C ALA A 42 4.05 -13.54 -18.83
N GLY A 43 3.96 -13.69 -20.16
CA GLY A 43 4.94 -14.41 -20.96
C GLY A 43 6.30 -13.69 -20.98
N ASP A 44 6.91 -13.56 -22.17
CA ASP A 44 8.21 -12.87 -22.29
C ASP A 44 8.05 -11.34 -22.18
N ILE A 45 7.96 -10.85 -20.94
CA ILE A 45 7.85 -9.43 -20.61
C ILE A 45 9.16 -8.96 -19.96
N SER A 46 9.65 -7.78 -20.37
CA SER A 46 10.86 -7.22 -19.77
C SER A 46 10.62 -6.83 -18.30
N LYS A 47 11.66 -6.96 -17.47
CA LYS A 47 11.62 -6.55 -16.05
C LYS A 47 11.14 -5.10 -15.88
N GLU A 48 11.56 -4.20 -16.76
CA GLU A 48 11.13 -2.79 -16.76
C GLU A 48 9.61 -2.62 -16.93
N ARG A 49 9.01 -3.37 -17.87
CA ARG A 49 7.56 -3.34 -18.08
C ARG A 49 6.82 -3.93 -16.88
N VAL A 50 7.31 -5.04 -16.31
CA VAL A 50 6.72 -5.62 -15.08
C VAL A 50 6.77 -4.62 -13.93
N LEU A 51 7.90 -3.94 -13.72
CA LEU A 51 8.03 -2.94 -12.67
C LEU A 51 7.11 -1.74 -12.90
N THR A 52 6.96 -1.30 -14.15
CA THR A 52 6.01 -0.23 -14.51
C THR A 52 4.57 -0.65 -14.18
N TYR A 53 4.16 -1.88 -14.53
CA TYR A 53 2.85 -2.41 -14.18
C TYR A 53 2.67 -2.51 -12.67
N LEU A 54 3.67 -3.01 -11.95
CA LEU A 54 3.63 -3.13 -10.50
C LEU A 54 3.43 -1.78 -9.81
N ILE A 55 4.14 -0.73 -10.26
CA ILE A 55 3.99 0.63 -9.72
C ILE A 55 2.57 1.15 -10.00
N LEU A 56 2.04 0.94 -11.21
CA LEU A 56 0.69 1.35 -11.56
C LEU A 56 -0.36 0.64 -10.69
N SER A 57 -0.24 -0.68 -10.51
CA SER A 57 -1.14 -1.45 -9.65
C SER A 57 -1.07 -1.02 -8.18
N LEU A 58 0.12 -0.73 -7.66
CA LEU A 58 0.27 -0.23 -6.29
C LEU A 58 -0.33 1.18 -6.11
N ALA A 59 -0.23 2.03 -7.13
CA ALA A 59 -0.85 3.35 -7.11
C ALA A 59 -2.40 3.25 -7.13
N ASP A 60 -2.94 2.34 -7.95
CA ASP A 60 -4.38 2.06 -7.99
C ASP A 60 -4.89 1.52 -6.63
N ASP A 61 -4.22 0.51 -6.08
CA ASP A 61 -4.53 -0.03 -4.75
C ASP A 61 -4.51 1.05 -3.67
N TYR A 62 -3.53 1.96 -3.73
CA TYR A 62 -3.44 3.09 -2.81
C TYR A 62 -4.64 4.04 -2.94
N LEU A 63 -5.05 4.38 -4.17
CA LEU A 63 -6.21 5.25 -4.41
C LEU A 63 -7.50 4.63 -3.88
N VAL A 64 -7.71 3.33 -4.11
CA VAL A 64 -8.88 2.59 -3.61
C VAL A 64 -8.89 2.55 -2.07
N ALA A 65 -7.73 2.34 -1.45
CA ALA A 65 -7.60 2.36 0.01
C ALA A 65 -7.89 3.74 0.61
N ASP A 66 -7.39 4.81 -0.01
CA ASP A 66 -7.63 6.18 0.44
C ASP A 66 -9.11 6.59 0.28
N GLU A 67 -9.73 6.25 -0.84
CA GLU A 67 -11.17 6.48 -1.04
C GLU A 67 -12.01 5.74 0.01
N THR A 68 -11.67 4.48 0.27
CA THR A 68 -12.34 3.68 1.30
C THR A 68 -12.18 4.30 2.69
N ARG A 69 -10.97 4.78 3.02
CA ARG A 69 -10.68 5.47 4.28
C ARG A 69 -11.55 6.73 4.42
N ARG A 70 -11.57 7.60 3.41
CA ARG A 70 -12.38 8.84 3.42
C ARG A 70 -13.87 8.56 3.55
N ARG A 71 -14.37 7.53 2.85
CA ARG A 71 -15.77 7.11 2.95
C ARG A 71 -16.14 6.61 4.35
N LEU A 72 -15.24 5.86 5.00
CA LEU A 72 -15.46 5.41 6.38
C LEU A 72 -15.42 6.58 7.37
N GLU A 73 -14.46 7.49 7.22
CA GLU A 73 -14.39 8.72 8.03
C GLU A 73 -15.67 9.55 7.91
N GLY A 74 -16.19 9.74 6.69
CA GLY A 74 -17.46 10.45 6.45
C GLY A 74 -18.66 9.76 7.12
N LYS A 75 -18.77 8.43 7.00
CA LYS A 75 -19.83 7.66 7.66
C LYS A 75 -19.78 7.76 9.19
N ILE A 76 -18.58 7.72 9.76
CA ILE A 76 -18.39 7.92 11.21
C ILE A 76 -18.84 9.32 11.61
N GLY A 77 -18.45 10.35 10.84
CA GLY A 77 -18.89 11.72 11.04
C GLY A 77 -20.42 11.86 11.05
N GLU A 78 -21.10 11.30 10.05
CA GLU A 78 -22.57 11.32 9.98
C GLU A 78 -23.25 10.63 11.18
N ILE A 79 -22.69 9.53 11.67
CA ILE A 79 -23.21 8.81 12.84
C ILE A 79 -23.02 9.65 14.12
N LEU A 80 -21.85 10.27 14.26
CA LEU A 80 -21.55 11.14 15.40
C LEU A 80 -22.45 12.39 15.41
N GLU A 81 -22.72 13.01 14.26
CA GLU A 81 -23.66 14.12 14.17
C GLU A 81 -25.08 13.69 14.56
N LYS A 82 -25.56 12.55 14.07
CA LYS A 82 -26.90 12.02 14.41
C LYS A 82 -27.06 11.71 15.89
N THR A 83 -26.01 11.20 16.53
CA THR A 83 -26.03 10.88 17.97
C THR A 83 -25.80 12.09 18.87
N SER A 84 -25.17 13.16 18.36
CA SER A 84 -24.99 14.43 19.08
C SER A 84 -26.18 15.38 18.96
N THR A 85 -27.04 15.17 17.94
CA THR A 85 -28.24 15.97 17.68
C THR A 85 -29.50 15.39 18.35
N ASP A 86 -29.35 14.34 19.18
CA ASP A 86 -30.44 13.76 19.98
C ASP A 86 -30.21 14.07 21.48
N PRO A 87 -30.54 15.28 21.96
CA PRO A 87 -30.37 15.65 23.37
C PRO A 87 -31.46 15.09 24.31
N ASP A 88 -32.44 14.33 23.81
CA ASP A 88 -33.62 13.86 24.57
C ASP A 88 -33.68 12.31 24.73
N ARG A 89 -32.51 11.65 24.81
CA ARG A 89 -32.39 10.26 25.26
C ARG A 89 -31.37 10.05 26.37
#